data_AF-A0AA48RCX7-F1
#
_entry.id   AF-A0AA48RCX7-F1
#
_cell.length_a   1.000
_cell.length_b   1.000
_cell.length_c   1.000
_cell.angle_alpha   90.00
_cell.angle_beta   90.00
_cell.angle_gamma   90.00
#
_symmetry.space_group_name_H-M   'P 1'
#
loop_
_entity.id
_entity.type
_entity.pdbx_description
1 polymer ?
#
loop_
_entity_poly.entity_id
_entity_poly.type
_entity_poly.pdbx_seq_one_letter_code
_entity_poly.pdbx_strand_id
1 'polypeptide(L)'
;MKNGRPHLTFELFLETEMIEYQCLGASFDKQEQIRKAERLYGAELKKRLITTANKLKDKYKVDVFRLTTRLKNYPDLYKAIRNDPKTFIEQMVVDVNVKLRIRTIGSSLETPSLQEKP
;
A
#
# COMPACT_ATOMS: atom_id res chain seq x y z
N MET A 1 0.50 2.82 21.96
CA MET A 1 1.91 2.49 22.24
C MET A 1 2.08 0.98 22.28
N LYS A 2 3.21 0.42 21.81
CA LYS A 2 3.55 -0.99 22.03
C LYS A 2 5.02 -1.09 22.45
N ASN A 3 5.30 -1.73 23.59
CA ASN A 3 6.65 -1.87 24.16
C ASN A 3 7.42 -0.53 24.25
N GLY A 4 6.74 0.53 24.72
CA GLY A 4 7.32 1.87 24.84
C GLY A 4 7.56 2.62 23.52
N ARG A 5 7.23 2.04 22.36
CA ARG A 5 7.39 2.67 21.05
C ARG A 5 6.06 3.10 20.44
N PRO A 6 6.03 4.21 19.68
CA PRO A 6 4.89 4.53 18.83
C PRO A 6 4.73 3.45 17.76
N HIS A 7 3.54 2.86 17.67
CA HIS A 7 3.23 1.87 16.65
C HIS A 7 1.98 2.34 15.93
N LEU A 8 2.13 2.66 14.65
CA LEU A 8 1.05 3.11 13.80
C LEU A 8 0.77 2.10 12.70
N THR A 9 -0.50 1.71 12.58
CA THR A 9 -0.98 0.85 11.51
C THR A 9 -1.81 1.69 10.54
N PHE A 10 -1.40 1.73 9.28
CA PHE A 10 -2.13 2.39 8.21
C PHE A 10 -3.02 1.36 7.50
N GLU A 11 -4.33 1.52 7.63
CA GLU A 11 -5.31 0.70 6.92
C GLU A 11 -5.59 1.33 5.54
N LEU A 12 -5.25 0.61 4.48
CA LEU A 12 -5.48 1.02 3.10
C LEU A 12 -6.48 0.07 2.44
N PHE A 13 -7.62 0.62 2.06
CA PHE A 13 -8.62 -0.04 1.22
C PHE A 13 -8.52 0.57 -0.16
N LEU A 14 -8.19 -0.24 -1.15
CA LEU A 14 -8.07 0.20 -2.54
C LEU A 14 -8.91 -0.70 -3.42
N GLU A 15 -9.72 -0.07 -4.26
CA GLU A 15 -10.47 -0.73 -5.29
C GLU A 15 -10.01 -0.17 -6.64
N THR A 16 -9.68 -1.07 -7.56
CA THR A 16 -9.09 -0.70 -8.85
C THR A 16 -9.70 -1.51 -9.98
N GLU A 17 -9.51 -1.01 -11.19
CA GLU A 17 -9.68 -1.76 -12.42
C GLU A 17 -8.33 -2.33 -12.85
N MET A 18 -8.36 -3.47 -13.53
CA MET A 18 -7.16 -4.10 -14.10
C MET A 18 -7.31 -4.11 -15.61
N ILE A 19 -6.29 -3.66 -16.34
CA ILE A 19 -6.25 -3.76 -17.80
C ILE A 19 -5.24 -4.85 -18.15
N GLU A 20 -5.65 -5.78 -19.01
CA GLU A 20 -4.80 -6.88 -19.46
C GLU A 20 -4.25 -6.60 -20.85
N TYR A 21 -2.94 -6.77 -20.98
CA TYR A 21 -2.31 -6.92 -22.28
C TYR A 21 -2.16 -8.42 -22.55
N GLN A 22 -2.99 -8.96 -23.44
CA GLN A 22 -2.96 -10.38 -23.78
C GLN A 22 -1.74 -10.68 -24.65
N CYS A 23 -0.65 -11.04 -24.00
CA CYS A 23 0.50 -11.70 -24.62
C CYS A 23 0.68 -13.07 -23.96
N LEU A 24 0.84 -14.11 -24.79
CA LEU A 24 1.32 -15.44 -24.37
C LEU A 24 0.41 -16.20 -23.38
N GLY A 25 -0.92 -16.14 -23.56
CA GLY A 25 -1.84 -17.07 -22.89
C GLY A 25 -2.12 -16.79 -21.40
N ALA A 26 -1.68 -15.65 -20.87
CA ALA A 26 -2.17 -15.16 -19.60
C ALA A 26 -3.60 -14.65 -19.77
N SER A 27 -4.54 -15.32 -19.11
CA SER A 27 -5.95 -14.93 -19.02
C SER A 27 -6.31 -14.82 -17.54
N PHE A 28 -7.00 -13.76 -17.11
CA PHE A 28 -7.61 -13.70 -15.77
C PHE A 28 -9.12 -13.90 -15.80
N ASP A 29 -9.60 -14.71 -16.76
CA ASP A 29 -10.98 -15.19 -16.86
C ASP A 29 -11.48 -15.88 -15.57
N LYS A 30 -10.59 -16.39 -14.72
CA LYS A 30 -10.95 -17.05 -13.46
C LYS A 30 -10.78 -16.13 -12.26
N GLN A 31 -11.79 -16.12 -11.38
CA GLN A 31 -11.74 -15.39 -10.11
C GLN A 31 -10.51 -15.74 -9.25
N GLU A 32 -10.00 -16.96 -9.33
CA GLU A 32 -8.82 -17.37 -8.57
C GLU A 32 -7.56 -16.58 -8.98
N GLN A 33 -7.39 -16.31 -10.28
CA GLN A 33 -6.26 -15.53 -10.79
C GLN A 33 -6.37 -14.07 -10.35
N ILE A 34 -7.58 -13.52 -10.33
CA ILE A 34 -7.85 -12.17 -9.80
C ILE A 34 -7.48 -12.10 -8.32
N ARG A 35 -7.94 -13.06 -7.50
CA ARG A 35 -7.59 -13.11 -6.06
C ARG A 35 -6.09 -13.27 -5.84
N LYS A 36 -5.41 -14.04 -6.70
CA LYS A 36 -3.95 -14.18 -6.67
C LYS A 36 -3.27 -12.84 -7.00
N ALA A 37 -3.76 -12.10 -7.99
CA ALA A 37 -3.29 -10.77 -8.35
C ALA A 37 -3.49 -9.77 -7.20
N GLU A 38 -4.69 -9.71 -6.62
CA GLU A 38 -5.01 -8.88 -5.45
C GLU A 38 -4.03 -9.13 -4.31
N ARG A 39 -3.72 -10.40 -4.01
CA ARG A 39 -2.76 -10.77 -2.96
C ARG A 39 -1.34 -10.32 -3.30
N LEU A 40 -0.87 -10.57 -4.52
CA LEU A 40 0.49 -10.24 -4.95
C LEU A 40 0.71 -8.72 -4.99
N TYR A 41 -0.19 -7.99 -5.65
CA TYR A 41 -0.10 -6.53 -5.74
C TYR A 41 -0.36 -5.86 -4.39
N GLY A 42 -1.27 -6.39 -3.58
CA GLY A 42 -1.48 -5.91 -2.20
C GLY A 42 -0.22 -6.07 -1.33
N ALA A 43 0.48 -7.20 -1.43
CA ALA A 43 1.73 -7.43 -0.71
C ALA A 43 2.87 -6.52 -1.19
N GLU A 44 3.01 -6.32 -2.50
CA GLU A 44 3.99 -5.40 -3.07
C GLU A 44 3.70 -3.95 -2.67
N LEU A 45 2.43 -3.53 -2.71
CA LEU A 45 2.01 -2.20 -2.25
C LEU A 45 2.30 -2.00 -0.75
N LYS A 46 1.98 -2.99 0.10
CA LYS A 46 2.35 -2.98 1.53
C LYS A 46 3.84 -2.75 1.70
N LYS A 47 4.68 -3.53 1.00
CA LYS A 47 6.15 -3.41 1.08
C LYS A 47 6.64 -2.03 0.65
N ARG A 48 6.12 -1.49 -0.46
CA ARG A 48 6.49 -0.17 -0.96
C ARG A 48 6.09 0.95 -0.01
N LEU A 49 4.90 0.88 0.57
CA LEU A 49 4.41 1.88 1.53
C LEU A 49 5.24 1.87 2.81
N ILE A 50 5.53 0.69 3.39
CA ILE A 50 6.39 0.57 4.57
C ILE A 50 7.80 1.12 4.27
N THR A 51 8.38 0.74 3.14
CA THR A 51 9.71 1.20 2.73
C THR A 51 9.74 2.72 2.56
N THR A 52 8.73 3.29 1.91
CA THR A 52 8.63 4.74 1.68
C THR A 52 8.42 5.47 2.99
N ALA A 53 7.54 4.97 3.87
CA ALA A 53 7.28 5.59 5.14
C ALA A 53 8.53 5.60 6.03
N ASN A 54 9.28 4.50 6.09
CA ASN A 54 10.55 4.44 6.81
C ASN A 54 11.60 5.39 6.21
N LYS A 55 11.73 5.46 4.87
CA LYS A 55 12.63 6.43 4.23
C LYS A 55 12.29 7.88 4.60
N LEU A 56 11.01 8.25 4.59
CA LEU A 56 10.57 9.60 4.96
C LEU A 56 10.86 9.90 6.43
N LYS A 57 10.57 8.94 7.30
CA LYS A 57 10.85 8.99 8.74
C LYS A 57 12.33 9.21 9.02
N ASP A 58 13.20 8.39 8.43
CA ASP A 58 14.64 8.40 8.69
C ASP A 58 15.33 9.62 8.07
N LYS A 59 14.86 10.07 6.90
CA LYS A 59 15.43 11.23 6.19
C LYS A 59 15.02 12.55 6.82
N TYR A 60 13.73 12.75 7.07
CA TYR A 60 13.20 14.06 7.44
C TYR A 60 13.00 14.22 8.95
N LYS A 61 12.72 13.13 9.68
CA LYS A 61 12.57 13.14 11.14
C LYS A 61 11.53 14.14 11.66
N VAL A 62 10.52 14.44 10.83
CA VAL A 62 9.40 15.35 11.11
C VAL A 62 8.07 14.68 10.77
N ASP A 63 6.98 15.28 11.25
CA ASP A 63 5.61 14.80 11.05
C ASP A 63 5.08 15.03 9.62
N VAL A 64 5.64 14.31 8.64
CA VAL A 64 5.23 14.36 7.22
C VAL A 64 3.80 13.82 7.03
N PHE A 65 3.33 12.95 7.92
CA PHE A 65 2.01 12.30 7.82
C PHE A 65 0.91 13.04 8.60
N ARG A 66 1.17 14.25 9.12
CA ARG A 66 0.19 15.05 9.91
C ARG A 66 -0.43 14.25 11.06
N LEU A 67 0.36 13.39 11.68
CA LEU A 67 0.00 12.50 12.79
C LEU A 67 -0.47 13.28 14.00
N THR A 68 0.09 14.46 14.26
CA THR A 68 -0.30 15.31 15.39
C THR A 68 -1.81 15.57 15.41
N THR A 69 -2.40 15.83 14.24
CA THR A 69 -3.85 16.03 14.12
C THR A 69 -4.65 14.73 14.19
N ARG A 70 -4.10 13.63 13.67
CA ARG A 70 -4.79 12.33 13.59
C ARG A 70 -4.77 11.56 14.90
N LEU A 71 -3.79 11.84 15.75
CA LEU A 71 -3.57 11.13 17.02
C LEU A 71 -4.29 11.76 18.20
N LYS A 72 -5.04 12.86 18.03
CA LYS A 72 -5.73 13.56 19.14
C LYS A 72 -6.59 12.64 20.02
N ASN A 73 -7.20 11.62 19.42
CA ASN A 73 -8.05 10.65 20.12
C ASN A 73 -7.26 9.48 20.76
N TYR A 74 -5.93 9.53 20.70
CA TYR A 74 -5.02 8.55 21.29
C TYR A 74 -4.10 9.26 22.28
N PRO A 75 -4.54 9.49 23.53
CA PRO A 75 -3.88 10.40 24.48
C PRO A 75 -2.38 10.14 24.65
N ASP A 76 -1.98 8.88 24.79
CA ASP A 76 -0.56 8.51 24.98
C ASP A 76 0.29 8.85 23.76
N LEU A 77 -0.20 8.52 22.56
CA LEU A 77 0.49 8.81 21.31
C LEU A 77 0.52 10.32 21.05
N TYR A 78 -0.57 11.02 21.33
CA TYR A 78 -0.68 12.46 21.19
C TYR A 78 0.25 13.21 22.13
N LYS A 79 0.32 12.78 23.39
CA LYS A 79 1.27 13.33 24.37
C LYS A 79 2.72 13.08 23.93
N ALA A 80 3.02 11.87 23.47
CA ALA A 80 4.37 11.53 23.02
C ALA A 80 4.82 12.38 21.80
N ILE A 81 3.99 12.52 20.77
CA ILE A 81 4.33 13.33 19.58
C ILE A 81 4.39 14.84 19.89
N ARG A 82 3.58 15.34 20.83
CA ARG A 82 3.61 16.75 21.26
C ARG A 82 4.86 17.09 22.06
N ASN A 83 5.31 16.17 22.92
CA ASN A 83 6.43 16.40 23.83
C ASN A 83 7.78 16.36 23.10
N ASP A 84 7.98 15.34 22.27
CA ASP A 84 9.21 15.19 21.48
C ASP A 84 8.87 14.59 20.10
N PRO A 85 8.46 15.44 19.14
CA PRO A 85 8.04 14.98 17.83
C PRO A 85 9.16 14.28 17.06
N LYS A 86 10.41 14.74 17.22
CA LYS A 86 11.54 14.16 16.51
C LYS A 86 11.79 12.73 16.99
N THR A 87 11.93 12.52 18.29
CA THR A 87 12.15 11.18 18.87
C THR A 87 10.95 10.27 18.61
N PHE A 88 9.72 10.80 18.71
CA PHE A 88 8.51 10.06 18.35
C PHE A 88 8.59 9.53 16.92
N ILE A 89 8.91 10.39 15.95
CA ILE A 89 9.01 10.00 14.54
C ILE A 89 10.15 9.00 14.34
N GLU A 90 11.34 9.23 14.88
CA GLU A 90 12.49 8.31 14.74
C GLU A 90 12.18 6.90 15.29
N GLN A 91 11.53 6.81 16.45
CA GLN A 91 11.23 5.54 17.12
C GLN A 91 9.95 4.85 16.63
N MET A 92 9.14 5.55 15.83
CA MET A 92 7.88 5.02 15.34
C MET A 92 8.08 3.77 14.50
N VAL A 93 7.28 2.75 14.79
CA VAL A 93 7.08 1.56 13.99
C VAL A 93 5.90 1.80 13.06
N VAL A 94 6.12 1.63 11.76
CA VAL A 94 5.10 1.73 10.73
C VAL A 94 4.70 0.34 10.30
N ASP A 95 3.41 0.02 10.46
CA ASP A 95 2.76 -1.12 9.83
C ASP A 95 1.72 -0.63 8.82
N VAL A 96 1.46 -1.43 7.80
CA VAL A 96 0.52 -1.11 6.74
C VAL A 96 -0.29 -2.36 6.44
N ASN A 97 -1.61 -2.23 6.44
CA ASN A 97 -2.52 -3.26 6.02
C ASN A 97 -3.17 -2.82 4.72
N VAL A 98 -3.05 -3.65 3.69
CA VAL A 98 -3.57 -3.35 2.34
C VAL A 98 -4.64 -4.36 2.01
N LYS A 99 -5.86 -3.86 1.75
CA LYS A 99 -6.95 -4.62 1.18
C LYS A 99 -7.21 -4.09 -0.22
N LEU A 100 -6.59 -4.74 -1.20
CA LEU A 100 -6.77 -4.45 -2.62
C LEU A 100 -7.92 -5.30 -3.18
N ARG A 101 -8.79 -4.68 -3.97
CA ARG A 101 -9.84 -5.37 -4.74
C ARG A 101 -9.80 -4.95 -6.19
N ILE A 102 -9.92 -5.90 -7.09
CA ILE A 102 -10.02 -5.67 -8.54
C ILE A 102 -11.49 -5.86 -8.93
N ARG A 103 -12.15 -4.76 -9.33
CA ARG A 103 -13.59 -4.76 -9.63
C ARG A 103 -13.93 -5.24 -11.04
N THR A 104 -13.06 -4.98 -12.01
CA THR A 104 -13.32 -5.22 -13.44
C THR A 104 -12.00 -5.48 -14.18
N ILE A 105 -12.01 -6.47 -15.09
CA ILE A 105 -10.97 -6.64 -16.11
C ILE A 105 -11.40 -5.75 -17.28
N GLY A 106 -10.76 -4.60 -17.44
CA GLY A 106 -10.93 -3.76 -18.61
C GLY A 106 -10.50 -4.49 -19.87
N SER A 107 -11.25 -4.27 -20.95
CA SER A 107 -11.18 -4.93 -22.26
C SER A 107 -9.76 -5.29 -22.69
N SER A 108 -9.57 -6.56 -23.10
CA SER A 108 -8.30 -7.05 -23.61
C SER A 108 -7.86 -6.24 -24.83
N LEU A 109 -6.67 -5.66 -24.76
CA LEU A 109 -5.95 -5.26 -25.97
C LEU A 109 -5.45 -6.56 -26.61
N GLU A 110 -6.18 -7.04 -27.62
CA GLU A 110 -5.72 -8.14 -28.46
C GLU A 110 -4.47 -7.70 -29.22
N THR A 111 -3.42 -8.50 -29.16
CA THR A 111 -2.29 -8.34 -30.07
C THR A 111 -2.77 -8.75 -31.47
N PRO A 112 -2.76 -7.87 -32.50
CA PRO A 112 -3.21 -8.24 -33.83
C PRO A 112 -2.43 -9.46 -34.31
N SER A 113 -3.14 -10.49 -34.76
CA SER A 113 -2.53 -11.66 -35.35
C SER A 113 -1.70 -11.24 -36.57
N LEU A 114 -0.44 -11.65 -36.61
CA LEU A 114 0.36 -11.60 -37.83
C LEU A 114 -0.38 -12.47 -38.86
N GLN A 115 -1.05 -11.83 -39.82
CA GLN A 115 -1.56 -12.53 -40.99
C GLN A 115 -0.35 -13.18 -41.68
N GLU A 116 -0.27 -14.50 -41.65
CA GLU A 116 0.60 -15.22 -42.57
C GLU A 116 0.16 -14.84 -43.98
N LYS A 117 1.06 -14.20 -44.73
CA LYS A 117 0.81 -13.83 -46.13
C LYS A 117 0.51 -15.12 -46.93
N PRO A 118 -0.43 -15.06 -47.89
CA PRO A 118 -0.83 -16.21 -48.70
C PRO A 118 0.32 -16.76 -49.55
#